data_AF-W1WS43-F1
#
_entry.id   AF-W1WS43-F1
#
_cell.length_a   1.000
_cell.length_b   1.000
_cell.length_c   1.000
_cell.angle_alpha   90.00
_cell.angle_beta   90.00
_cell.angle_gamma   90.00
#
_symmetry.space_group_name_H-M   'P 1'
#
loop_
_entity.id
_entity.type
_entity.pdbx_description
1 polymer ?
#
loop_
_entity_poly.entity_id
_entity_poly.type
_entity_poly.pdbx_seq_one_letter_code
_entity_poly.pdbx_strand_id
1 'polypeptide(L)'
;GIYNRGAGGDNPNVVASILRGIDPRETLDITPYATAISEFLLEQMFYIKIPRKFKMGIDNGFDSTPHATFKDLGFNLTKHNTFDVYACGGIGPNPRIGIPVAHDVQPEDVLYHVKAMLMVFANHGNFKNRGKARTRYMPAEMGGAEAFIKTYEETLAMVKEVEQLTINPADYAYEITKTGKRDNSVENDRIHRQKQEGLYYVEYHPAGGDANVEHLLSALDYAVTLDQVEARI
;
A
#
# COMPACT_ATOMS: atom_id res chain seq x y z
N GLY A 1 -17.23 -6.44 -2.57
CA GLY A 1 -17.24 -7.77 -1.91
C GLY A 1 -15.85 -8.10 -1.40
N ILE A 2 -15.69 -9.18 -0.63
CA ILE A 2 -14.37 -9.65 -0.14
C ILE A 2 -13.81 -10.68 -1.13
N TYR A 3 -12.58 -10.48 -1.59
CA TYR A 3 -11.91 -11.38 -2.53
C TYR A 3 -10.71 -12.06 -1.86
N ASN A 4 -10.61 -13.39 -2.00
CA ASN A 4 -9.47 -14.17 -1.50
C ASN A 4 -8.37 -14.38 -2.56
N ARG A 5 -8.57 -13.86 -3.77
CA ARG A 5 -7.63 -13.98 -4.88
C ARG A 5 -6.35 -13.20 -4.55
N GLY A 6 -5.19 -13.80 -4.83
CA GLY A 6 -3.90 -13.15 -4.59
C GLY A 6 -3.43 -13.13 -3.13
N ALA A 7 -4.21 -13.66 -2.18
CA ALA A 7 -3.85 -13.66 -0.75
C ALA A 7 -2.60 -14.51 -0.43
N GLY A 8 -2.30 -15.51 -1.26
CA GLY A 8 -1.17 -16.43 -1.07
C GLY A 8 -0.36 -16.66 -2.35
N GLY A 9 0.63 -17.55 -2.28
CA GLY A 9 1.42 -17.96 -3.44
C GLY A 9 2.40 -16.90 -3.94
N ASP A 10 2.53 -16.84 -5.27
CA ASP A 10 3.42 -15.96 -6.01
C ASP A 10 2.58 -14.85 -6.67
N ASN A 11 1.90 -14.07 -5.81
CA ASN A 11 1.01 -12.97 -6.21
C ASN A 11 1.45 -11.65 -5.57
N PRO A 12 1.10 -10.50 -6.20
CA PRO A 12 1.29 -9.19 -5.61
C PRO A 12 0.23 -8.87 -4.55
N ASN A 13 0.56 -8.01 -3.58
CA ASN A 13 -0.42 -7.35 -2.73
C ASN A 13 0.07 -5.95 -2.31
N VAL A 14 -0.83 -5.12 -1.81
CA VAL A 14 -0.53 -3.79 -1.27
C VAL A 14 -1.04 -3.67 0.16
N VAL A 15 -0.29 -2.98 1.00
CA VAL A 15 -0.74 -2.48 2.31
C VAL A 15 -0.59 -0.96 2.34
N ALA A 16 -1.44 -0.27 3.07
CA ALA A 16 -1.49 1.19 3.13
C ALA A 16 -1.60 1.65 4.57
N SER A 17 -1.21 2.89 4.87
CA SER A 17 -1.34 3.46 6.22
C SER A 17 -2.77 3.32 6.71
N ILE A 18 -2.93 2.84 7.95
CA ILE A 18 -4.23 2.42 8.47
C ILE A 18 -5.16 3.61 8.72
N LEU A 19 -4.61 4.78 9.07
CA LEU A 19 -5.37 6.01 9.34
C LEU A 19 -5.56 6.91 8.11
N ARG A 20 -5.26 6.42 6.90
CA ARG A 20 -5.45 7.17 5.65
C ARG A 20 -6.85 7.78 5.52
N GLY A 21 -6.95 9.03 5.11
CA GLY A 21 -8.23 9.73 4.96
C GLY A 21 -8.85 10.22 6.27
N ILE A 22 -8.33 9.84 7.44
CA ILE A 22 -8.89 10.23 8.74
C ILE A 22 -7.86 10.83 9.72
N ASP A 23 -6.56 10.62 9.51
CA ASP A 23 -5.52 11.18 10.38
C ASP A 23 -5.49 12.72 10.27
N PRO A 24 -5.62 13.47 11.38
CA PRO A 24 -5.48 14.93 11.37
C PRO A 24 -4.14 15.47 10.87
N ARG A 25 -3.11 14.62 10.78
CA ARG A 25 -1.73 15.00 10.44
C ARG A 25 -1.36 14.72 8.99
N GLU A 26 -2.17 13.94 8.26
CA GLU A 26 -1.87 13.63 6.87
C GLU A 26 -2.09 14.86 5.97
N THR A 27 -1.22 15.05 4.98
CA THR A 27 -1.29 16.17 4.03
C THR A 27 -2.04 15.81 2.74
N LEU A 28 -2.22 14.50 2.49
CA LEU A 28 -2.94 13.93 1.35
C LEU A 28 -3.65 12.66 1.81
N ASP A 29 -4.93 12.51 1.45
CA ASP A 29 -5.62 11.23 1.61
C ASP A 29 -5.10 10.25 0.57
N ILE A 30 -4.39 9.21 1.03
CA ILE A 30 -3.80 8.20 0.15
C ILE A 30 -4.79 7.10 -0.27
N THR A 31 -6.03 7.13 0.20
CA THR A 31 -7.05 6.10 -0.06
C THR A 31 -7.30 5.87 -1.55
N PRO A 32 -7.48 6.92 -2.39
CA PRO A 32 -7.69 6.72 -3.84
C PRO A 32 -6.58 5.93 -4.51
N TYR A 33 -5.32 6.24 -4.19
CA TYR A 33 -4.14 5.58 -4.78
C TYR A 33 -4.01 4.13 -4.29
N ALA A 34 -4.25 3.87 -3.00
CA ALA A 34 -4.24 2.53 -2.46
C ALA A 34 -5.33 1.64 -3.10
N THR A 35 -6.53 2.19 -3.31
CA THR A 35 -7.64 1.51 -3.99
C THR A 35 -7.29 1.24 -5.46
N ALA A 36 -6.81 2.24 -6.20
CA ALA A 36 -6.40 2.09 -7.59
C ALA A 36 -5.32 1.02 -7.76
N ILE A 37 -4.31 1.01 -6.88
CA ILE A 37 -3.28 -0.05 -6.88
C ILE A 37 -3.91 -1.42 -6.61
N SER A 38 -4.77 -1.55 -5.61
CA SER A 38 -5.41 -2.81 -5.27
C SER A 38 -6.21 -3.39 -6.44
N GLU A 39 -7.04 -2.58 -7.08
CA GLU A 39 -7.82 -2.97 -8.26
C GLU A 39 -6.92 -3.34 -9.44
N PHE A 40 -5.94 -2.49 -9.74
CA PHE A 40 -4.97 -2.76 -10.80
C PHE A 40 -4.22 -4.08 -10.58
N LEU A 41 -3.79 -4.37 -9.35
CA LEU A 41 -3.11 -5.63 -9.03
C LEU A 41 -4.02 -6.85 -9.26
N LEU A 42 -5.30 -6.77 -8.90
CA LEU A 42 -6.26 -7.85 -9.14
C LEU A 42 -6.41 -8.15 -10.63
N GLU A 43 -6.38 -7.12 -11.48
CA GLU A 43 -6.39 -7.27 -12.94
C GLU A 43 -5.07 -7.85 -13.45
N GLN A 44 -3.93 -7.30 -13.02
CA GLN A 44 -2.61 -7.75 -13.49
C GLN A 44 -2.36 -9.23 -13.16
N MET A 45 -2.91 -9.77 -12.07
CA MET A 45 -2.81 -11.19 -11.70
C MET A 45 -3.33 -12.17 -12.77
N PHE A 46 -4.14 -11.73 -13.74
CA PHE A 46 -4.56 -12.58 -14.85
C PHE A 46 -3.50 -12.70 -15.95
N TYR A 47 -2.61 -11.71 -16.05
CA TYR A 47 -1.71 -11.56 -17.20
C TYR A 47 -0.25 -11.75 -16.83
N ILE A 48 0.13 -11.51 -15.57
CA ILE A 48 1.51 -11.57 -15.13
C ILE A 48 1.81 -12.79 -14.27
N LYS A 49 2.93 -13.45 -14.59
CA LYS A 49 3.53 -14.50 -13.78
C LYS A 49 4.81 -13.97 -13.17
N ILE A 50 4.88 -13.93 -11.83
CA ILE A 50 6.05 -13.47 -11.10
C ILE A 50 6.79 -14.63 -10.41
N PRO A 51 8.10 -14.52 -10.17
CA PRO A 51 8.88 -15.63 -9.61
C PRO A 51 8.55 -15.97 -8.15
N ARG A 52 8.09 -14.98 -7.37
CA ARG A 52 7.73 -15.13 -5.94
C ARG A 52 6.76 -14.03 -5.52
N LYS A 53 6.22 -14.10 -4.30
CA LYS A 53 5.37 -13.04 -3.70
C LYS A 53 5.98 -11.65 -3.87
N PHE A 54 5.13 -10.68 -4.19
CA PHE A 54 5.49 -9.27 -4.36
C PHE A 54 4.68 -8.44 -3.36
N LYS A 55 5.35 -7.77 -2.44
CA LYS A 55 4.73 -7.03 -1.35
C LYS A 55 4.92 -5.55 -1.60
N MET A 56 3.83 -4.80 -1.57
CA MET A 56 3.84 -3.34 -1.72
C MET A 56 3.42 -2.62 -0.45
N GLY A 57 3.83 -1.36 -0.31
CA GLY A 57 3.44 -0.48 0.80
C GLY A 57 3.23 0.95 0.32
N ILE A 58 2.22 1.64 0.85
CA ILE A 58 2.01 3.08 0.65
C ILE A 58 1.85 3.77 2.01
N ASP A 59 2.86 4.56 2.38
CA ASP A 59 2.92 5.30 3.64
C ASP A 59 2.33 6.69 3.43
N ASN A 60 1.54 7.19 4.39
CA ASN A 60 0.96 8.53 4.37
C ASN A 60 1.94 9.64 4.84
N GLY A 61 3.23 9.32 4.96
CA GLY A 61 4.28 10.27 5.33
C GLY A 61 4.33 10.63 6.82
N PHE A 62 3.33 10.22 7.60
CA PHE A 62 3.29 10.40 9.05
C PHE A 62 3.49 9.09 9.80
N ASP A 63 2.72 8.07 9.44
CA ASP A 63 2.88 6.72 9.97
C ASP A 63 3.65 5.85 8.97
N SER A 64 4.60 5.07 9.47
CA SER A 64 5.34 4.07 8.67
C SER A 64 4.81 2.66 8.94
N THR A 65 3.53 2.53 9.30
CA THR A 65 2.88 1.23 9.58
C THR A 65 2.91 0.24 8.41
N PRO A 66 2.81 0.68 7.13
CA PRO A 66 2.91 -0.23 5.99
C PRO A 66 4.35 -0.66 5.73
N HIS A 67 5.33 0.13 6.19
CA HIS A 67 6.75 -0.07 6.00
C HIS A 67 7.21 0.02 4.54
N ALA A 68 6.77 1.04 3.80
CA ALA A 68 7.03 1.16 2.36
C ALA A 68 8.52 1.01 1.97
N THR A 69 9.44 1.56 2.76
CA THR A 69 10.87 1.62 2.43
C THR A 69 11.61 0.28 2.41
N PHE A 70 10.98 -0.84 2.83
CA PHE A 70 11.59 -2.17 2.73
C PHE A 70 10.64 -3.22 2.14
N LYS A 71 9.70 -2.79 1.30
CA LYS A 71 8.85 -3.65 0.48
C LYS A 71 9.50 -3.99 -0.87
N ASP A 72 8.92 -4.92 -1.62
CA ASP A 72 9.38 -5.20 -2.99
C ASP A 72 9.19 -3.94 -3.88
N LEU A 73 8.14 -3.15 -3.60
CA LEU A 73 7.92 -1.78 -4.09
C LEU A 73 7.19 -0.96 -3.00
N GLY A 74 7.61 0.26 -2.74
CA GLY A 74 6.98 1.12 -1.74
C GLY A 74 6.90 2.57 -2.16
N PHE A 75 5.81 3.23 -1.77
CA PHE A 75 5.56 4.65 -1.96
C PHE A 75 5.56 5.33 -0.61
N ASN A 76 6.43 6.32 -0.43
CA ASN A 76 6.53 7.10 0.79
C ASN A 76 6.07 8.54 0.50
N LEU A 77 4.95 8.97 1.09
CA LEU A 77 4.42 10.32 0.87
C LEU A 77 5.38 11.36 1.46
N THR A 78 5.73 12.35 0.67
CA THR A 78 6.52 13.51 1.09
C THR A 78 5.62 14.65 1.56
N LYS A 79 6.21 15.62 2.25
CA LYS A 79 5.53 16.88 2.63
C LYS A 79 5.04 17.71 1.43
N HIS A 80 5.48 17.39 0.21
CA HIS A 80 5.10 18.07 -1.02
C HIS A 80 3.91 17.40 -1.72
N ASN A 81 3.26 16.42 -1.06
CA ASN A 81 2.19 15.61 -1.64
C ASN A 81 2.62 14.85 -2.90
N THR A 82 3.89 14.44 -2.93
CA THR A 82 4.49 13.56 -3.94
C THR A 82 5.00 12.28 -3.28
N PHE A 83 5.31 11.25 -4.05
CA PHE A 83 5.89 10.01 -3.53
C PHE A 83 7.39 9.88 -3.84
N ASP A 84 8.16 9.52 -2.83
CA ASP A 84 9.44 8.83 -3.02
C ASP A 84 9.18 7.33 -3.18
N VAL A 85 9.80 6.72 -4.19
CA VAL A 85 9.57 5.32 -4.54
C VAL A 85 10.80 4.48 -4.23
N TYR A 86 10.58 3.38 -3.51
CA TYR A 86 11.61 2.42 -3.10
C TYR A 86 11.31 1.05 -3.70
N ALA A 87 12.34 0.33 -4.15
CA ALA A 87 12.17 -1.02 -4.71
C ALA A 87 13.20 -2.02 -4.16
N CYS A 88 12.94 -3.31 -4.31
CA CYS A 88 13.86 -4.39 -3.93
C CYS A 88 14.20 -4.47 -2.42
N GLY A 89 13.28 -4.05 -1.54
CA GLY A 89 13.41 -4.27 -0.09
C GLY A 89 12.95 -5.67 0.37
N GLY A 90 13.18 -5.98 1.64
CA GLY A 90 12.50 -7.09 2.31
C GLY A 90 13.17 -7.54 3.60
N ILE A 91 12.35 -8.03 4.55
CA ILE A 91 12.77 -8.48 5.91
C ILE A 91 13.01 -9.99 6.05
N GLY A 92 13.17 -10.71 4.93
CA GLY A 92 13.50 -12.13 4.96
C GLY A 92 14.99 -12.40 5.24
N PRO A 93 15.47 -13.65 5.02
CA PRO A 93 16.89 -13.93 5.01
C PRO A 93 17.65 -12.95 4.10
N ASN A 94 18.79 -12.43 4.57
CA ASN A 94 19.50 -11.30 3.95
C ASN A 94 18.60 -10.07 3.77
N PRO A 95 18.20 -9.42 4.87
CA PRO A 95 17.29 -8.28 4.81
C PRO A 95 17.91 -7.12 4.04
N ARG A 96 17.07 -6.35 3.36
CA ARG A 96 17.47 -5.17 2.59
C ARG A 96 16.47 -4.04 2.82
N ILE A 97 16.98 -2.83 3.01
CA ILE A 97 16.21 -1.61 2.76
C ILE A 97 16.06 -1.47 1.25
N GLY A 98 14.92 -0.95 0.82
CA GLY A 98 14.64 -0.67 -0.57
C GLY A 98 15.59 0.38 -1.13
N ILE A 99 15.90 0.22 -2.41
CA ILE A 99 16.69 1.16 -3.20
C ILE A 99 15.75 2.29 -3.63
N PRO A 100 16.08 3.58 -3.40
CA PRO A 100 15.35 4.69 -3.99
C PRO A 100 15.45 4.61 -5.51
N VAL A 101 14.32 4.57 -6.21
CA VAL A 101 14.25 4.42 -7.67
C VAL A 101 13.56 5.59 -8.37
N ALA A 102 12.79 6.39 -7.63
CA ALA A 102 12.21 7.64 -8.12
C ALA A 102 11.91 8.57 -6.94
N HIS A 103 11.93 9.87 -7.24
CA HIS A 103 11.64 10.94 -6.29
C HIS A 103 10.56 11.85 -6.86
N ASP A 104 9.80 12.50 -5.98
CA ASP A 104 8.79 13.49 -6.33
C ASP A 104 7.76 13.01 -7.37
N VAL A 105 7.41 11.72 -7.31
CA VAL A 105 6.41 11.12 -8.20
C VAL A 105 5.04 11.70 -7.90
N GLN A 106 4.35 12.19 -8.93
CA GLN A 106 2.97 12.64 -8.79
C GLN A 106 2.07 11.46 -8.38
N PRO A 107 1.20 11.63 -7.37
CA PRO A 107 0.33 10.55 -6.90
C PRO A 107 -0.51 9.89 -8.00
N GLU A 108 -0.91 10.65 -9.01
CA GLU A 108 -1.69 10.17 -10.16
C GLU A 108 -0.92 9.18 -11.04
N ASP A 109 0.42 9.19 -10.99
CA ASP A 109 1.30 8.34 -11.80
C ASP A 109 1.67 7.01 -11.12
N VAL A 110 1.13 6.72 -9.92
CA VAL A 110 1.54 5.53 -9.13
C VAL A 110 1.47 4.22 -9.91
N LEU A 111 0.45 4.05 -10.77
CA LEU A 111 0.23 2.80 -11.51
C LEU A 111 1.32 2.52 -12.55
N TYR A 112 1.97 3.55 -13.12
CA TYR A 112 3.13 3.36 -13.99
C TYR A 112 4.29 2.68 -13.24
N HIS A 113 4.56 3.12 -12.01
CA HIS A 113 5.62 2.56 -11.18
C HIS A 113 5.30 1.13 -10.75
N VAL A 114 4.03 0.83 -10.46
CA VAL A 114 3.57 -0.54 -10.16
C VAL A 114 3.78 -1.45 -11.36
N LYS A 115 3.28 -1.05 -12.53
CA LYS A 115 3.41 -1.82 -13.78
C LYS A 115 4.87 -2.05 -14.15
N ALA A 116 5.70 -1.00 -14.10
CA ALA A 116 7.12 -1.08 -14.42
C ALA A 116 7.84 -2.08 -13.50
N MET A 117 7.65 -1.98 -12.18
CA MET A 117 8.33 -2.89 -11.25
C MET A 117 7.84 -4.34 -11.38
N LEU A 118 6.55 -4.54 -11.62
CA LEU A 118 5.99 -5.86 -11.88
C LEU A 118 6.61 -6.49 -13.15
N MET A 119 6.77 -5.71 -14.23
CA MET A 119 7.42 -6.18 -15.46
C MET A 119 8.90 -6.49 -15.25
N VAL A 120 9.63 -5.62 -14.54
CA VAL A 120 11.04 -5.86 -14.19
C VAL A 120 11.16 -7.17 -13.40
N PHE A 121 10.29 -7.40 -12.41
CA PHE A 121 10.33 -8.61 -11.61
C PHE A 121 9.96 -9.87 -12.42
N ALA A 122 8.96 -9.78 -13.29
CA ALA A 122 8.56 -10.89 -14.15
C ALA A 122 9.62 -11.25 -15.20
N ASN A 123 10.37 -10.28 -15.72
CA ASN A 123 11.34 -10.51 -16.79
C ASN A 123 12.75 -10.86 -16.27
N HIS A 124 13.16 -10.28 -15.14
CA HIS A 124 14.52 -10.41 -14.62
C HIS A 124 14.62 -11.21 -13.31
N GLY A 125 13.48 -11.56 -12.71
CA GLY A 125 13.46 -12.30 -11.47
C GLY A 125 13.81 -13.79 -11.63
N ASN A 126 14.26 -14.40 -10.52
CA ASN A 126 14.77 -15.77 -10.53
C ASN A 126 13.66 -16.83 -10.39
N PHE A 127 13.25 -17.45 -11.49
CA PHE A 127 12.26 -18.55 -11.50
C PHE A 127 12.84 -19.93 -11.13
N LYS A 128 14.17 -20.07 -11.07
CA LYS A 128 14.84 -21.37 -10.87
C LYS A 128 15.10 -21.66 -9.40
N ASN A 129 15.61 -20.68 -8.66
CA ASN A 129 15.98 -20.84 -7.26
C ASN A 129 15.03 -20.07 -6.34
N ARG A 130 14.09 -20.79 -5.71
CA ARG A 130 13.08 -20.22 -4.81
C ARG A 130 13.68 -19.47 -3.60
N GLY A 131 14.87 -19.87 -3.14
CA GLY A 131 15.58 -19.18 -2.05
C GLY A 131 16.12 -17.81 -2.43
N LYS A 132 16.29 -17.55 -3.74
CA LYS A 132 16.75 -16.28 -4.31
C LYS A 132 15.70 -15.57 -5.17
N ALA A 133 14.47 -16.06 -5.21
CA ALA A 133 13.39 -15.57 -6.09
C ALA A 133 12.71 -14.25 -5.66
N ARG A 134 13.18 -13.59 -4.59
CA ARG A 134 12.61 -12.30 -4.10
C ARG A 134 13.35 -11.11 -4.70
N THR A 135 12.65 -9.99 -4.90
CA THR A 135 13.20 -8.78 -5.55
C THR A 135 14.48 -8.28 -4.88
N ARG A 136 14.62 -8.41 -3.56
CA ARG A 136 15.83 -8.04 -2.81
C ARG A 136 17.15 -8.68 -3.27
N TYR A 137 17.10 -9.76 -4.05
CA TYR A 137 18.30 -10.37 -4.65
C TYR A 137 18.59 -9.87 -6.06
N MET A 138 17.61 -9.29 -6.74
CA MET A 138 17.73 -8.86 -8.14
C MET A 138 18.88 -7.87 -8.36
N PRO A 139 19.08 -6.83 -7.54
CA PRO A 139 20.20 -5.91 -7.75
C PRO A 139 21.56 -6.63 -7.80
N ALA A 140 21.80 -7.61 -6.91
CA ALA A 140 23.05 -8.37 -6.93
C ALA A 140 23.16 -9.29 -8.16
N GLU A 141 22.06 -9.89 -8.62
CA GLU A 141 22.04 -10.74 -9.82
C GLU A 141 22.19 -9.92 -11.12
N MET A 142 21.77 -8.65 -11.11
CA MET A 142 21.85 -7.72 -12.24
C MET A 142 23.18 -6.94 -12.32
N GLY A 143 24.08 -7.14 -11.35
CA GLY A 143 25.40 -6.49 -11.34
C GLY A 143 25.50 -5.22 -10.49
N GLY A 144 24.50 -4.90 -9.67
CA GLY A 144 24.52 -3.79 -8.73
C GLY A 144 23.20 -3.02 -8.65
N ALA A 145 23.14 -2.05 -7.73
CA ALA A 145 21.99 -1.17 -7.60
C ALA A 145 21.83 -0.28 -8.84
N GLU A 146 22.92 0.26 -9.42
CA GLU A 146 22.81 1.12 -10.61
C GLU A 146 22.27 0.36 -11.82
N ALA A 147 22.68 -0.90 -12.02
CA ALA A 147 22.19 -1.72 -13.12
C ALA A 147 20.68 -2.03 -12.98
N PHE A 148 20.22 -2.27 -11.75
CA PHE A 148 18.80 -2.43 -11.46
C PHE A 148 18.01 -1.13 -11.71
N ILE A 149 18.49 0.01 -11.20
CA ILE A 149 17.83 1.32 -11.38
C ILE A 149 17.70 1.64 -12.87
N LYS A 150 18.78 1.47 -13.65
CA LYS A 150 18.75 1.68 -15.09
C LYS A 150 17.68 0.84 -15.80
N THR A 151 17.61 -0.45 -15.46
CA THR A 151 16.58 -1.36 -16.04
C THR A 151 15.17 -0.94 -15.63
N TYR A 152 15.01 -0.48 -14.40
CA TYR A 152 13.74 0.04 -13.88
C TYR A 152 13.31 1.31 -14.63
N GLU A 153 14.21 2.28 -14.80
CA GLU A 153 13.95 3.53 -15.52
C GLU A 153 13.61 3.29 -17.00
N GLU A 154 14.35 2.42 -17.68
CA GLU A 154 14.07 2.03 -19.07
C GLU A 154 12.69 1.38 -19.19
N THR A 155 12.33 0.50 -18.25
CA THR A 155 11.00 -0.13 -18.22
C THR A 155 9.91 0.91 -17.91
N LEU A 156 10.15 1.82 -16.96
CA LEU A 156 9.20 2.86 -16.60
C LEU A 156 8.94 3.82 -17.77
N ALA A 157 9.99 4.23 -18.50
CA ALA A 157 9.86 5.07 -19.68
C ALA A 157 9.00 4.38 -20.76
N MET A 158 9.27 3.09 -21.02
CA MET A 158 8.47 2.30 -21.96
C MET A 158 7.00 2.18 -21.50
N VAL A 159 6.74 1.90 -20.22
CA VAL A 159 5.37 1.81 -19.69
C VAL A 159 4.64 3.17 -19.82
N LYS A 160 5.33 4.30 -19.56
CA LYS A 160 4.76 5.65 -19.75
C LYS A 160 4.47 5.98 -21.21
N GLU A 161 5.21 5.39 -22.14
CA GLU A 161 4.99 5.58 -23.59
C GLU A 161 3.79 4.78 -24.09
N VAL A 162 3.62 3.53 -23.63
CA VAL A 162 2.67 2.58 -24.23
C VAL A 162 1.37 2.42 -23.46
N GLU A 163 1.35 2.71 -22.17
CA GLU A 163 0.17 2.57 -21.31
C GLU A 163 -0.47 3.94 -20.99
N GLN A 164 -1.75 3.93 -20.63
CA GLN A 164 -2.48 5.12 -20.15
C GLN A 164 -2.93 4.85 -18.71
N LEU A 165 -2.02 5.04 -17.75
CA LEU A 165 -2.20 4.63 -16.35
C LEU A 165 -2.28 5.80 -15.37
N THR A 166 -2.29 7.04 -15.86
CA THR A 166 -2.54 8.20 -15.01
C THR A 166 -3.95 8.09 -14.45
N ILE A 167 -4.08 8.06 -13.14
CA ILE A 167 -5.39 7.92 -12.50
C ILE A 167 -6.01 9.30 -12.23
N ASN A 168 -7.34 9.36 -12.24
CA ASN A 168 -8.08 10.44 -11.62
C ASN A 168 -8.46 10.02 -10.19
N PRO A 169 -7.90 10.64 -9.13
CA PRO A 169 -8.20 10.26 -7.75
C PRO A 169 -9.69 10.30 -7.40
N ALA A 170 -10.47 11.15 -8.07
CA ALA A 170 -11.91 11.24 -7.84
C ALA A 170 -12.66 9.95 -8.20
N ASP A 171 -12.13 9.14 -9.14
CA ASP A 171 -12.75 7.88 -9.55
C ASP A 171 -12.65 6.80 -8.45
N TYR A 172 -11.73 6.98 -7.49
CA TYR A 172 -11.46 6.06 -6.38
C TYR A 172 -11.76 6.68 -5.01
N ALA A 173 -12.20 7.94 -4.99
CA ALA A 173 -12.49 8.66 -3.75
C ALA A 173 -13.79 8.17 -3.12
N TYR A 174 -13.81 8.12 -1.79
CA TYR A 174 -15.01 7.86 -1.01
C TYR A 174 -15.43 9.14 -0.29
N GLU A 175 -16.60 9.67 -0.65
CA GLU A 175 -17.12 10.89 -0.03
C GLU A 175 -17.63 10.63 1.38
N ILE A 176 -17.08 11.35 2.36
CA ILE A 176 -17.54 11.31 3.75
C ILE A 176 -18.57 12.43 3.94
N THR A 177 -19.84 12.05 4.00
CA THR A 177 -20.98 12.96 4.25
C THR A 177 -21.41 12.98 5.72
N LYS A 178 -21.01 11.96 6.48
CA LYS A 178 -21.28 11.84 7.90
C LYS A 178 -20.73 13.04 8.66
N THR A 179 -21.57 13.63 9.49
CA THR A 179 -21.19 14.69 10.42
C THR A 179 -21.43 14.24 11.85
N GLY A 180 -20.66 14.80 12.77
CA GLY A 180 -20.81 14.55 14.20
C GLY A 180 -20.87 15.85 14.99
N LYS A 181 -21.24 15.73 16.26
CA LYS A 181 -21.03 16.80 17.24
C LYS A 181 -19.81 16.43 18.05
N ARG A 182 -18.96 17.42 18.33
CA ARG A 182 -17.84 17.23 19.23
C ARG A 182 -18.39 16.89 20.62
N ASP A 183 -18.08 15.67 21.05
CA ASP A 183 -18.46 15.15 22.35
C ASP A 183 -17.20 14.71 23.09
N ASN A 184 -16.99 15.27 24.28
CA ASN A 184 -15.87 14.93 25.17
C ASN A 184 -16.39 14.29 26.46
N SER A 185 -17.65 13.84 26.50
CA SER A 185 -18.23 13.21 27.68
C SER A 185 -17.66 11.82 27.97
N VAL A 186 -17.06 11.18 26.96
CA VAL A 186 -16.38 9.88 27.09
C VAL A 186 -14.90 10.06 26.82
N GLU A 187 -14.07 9.79 27.84
CA GLU A 187 -12.62 9.79 27.74
C GLU A 187 -12.09 8.36 27.82
N ASN A 188 -11.36 7.94 26.79
CA ASN A 188 -10.70 6.64 26.75
C ASN A 188 -9.43 6.76 25.89
N ASP A 189 -8.37 6.05 26.27
CA ASP A 189 -7.08 6.05 25.59
C ASP A 189 -7.15 5.48 24.16
N ARG A 190 -8.18 4.68 23.86
CA ARG A 190 -8.44 4.09 22.54
C ARG A 190 -9.27 4.96 21.61
N ILE A 191 -9.84 6.06 22.11
CA ILE A 191 -10.74 6.92 21.32
C ILE A 191 -9.96 8.14 20.86
N HIS A 192 -9.94 8.34 19.54
CA HIS A 192 -9.18 9.41 18.92
C HIS A 192 -10.05 10.18 17.92
N ARG A 193 -9.74 11.46 17.72
CA ARG A 193 -10.44 12.30 16.75
C ARG A 193 -9.92 12.06 15.35
N GLN A 194 -10.83 12.05 14.39
CA GLN A 194 -10.49 12.13 12.97
C GLN A 194 -10.28 13.59 12.55
N LYS A 195 -9.78 13.81 11.33
CA LYS A 195 -9.68 15.15 10.73
C LYS A 195 -11.05 15.76 10.39
N GLN A 196 -12.07 14.91 10.21
CA GLN A 196 -13.46 15.31 10.01
C GLN A 196 -14.08 15.73 11.35
N GLU A 197 -14.70 16.92 11.37
CA GLU A 197 -15.25 17.49 12.60
C GLU A 197 -16.31 16.59 13.23
N GLY A 198 -16.14 16.33 14.54
CA GLY A 198 -17.05 15.51 15.32
C GLY A 198 -17.01 14.00 15.03
N LEU A 199 -16.08 13.52 14.19
CA LEU A 199 -15.88 12.10 13.94
C LEU A 199 -14.68 11.54 14.72
N TYR A 200 -14.76 10.26 15.06
CA TYR A 200 -13.79 9.58 15.92
C TYR A 200 -13.44 8.21 15.32
N TYR A 201 -12.23 7.73 15.60
CA TYR A 201 -11.85 6.34 15.41
C TYR A 201 -11.53 5.70 16.77
N VAL A 202 -11.74 4.40 16.85
CA VAL A 202 -11.52 3.62 18.07
C VAL A 202 -10.53 2.50 17.77
N GLU A 203 -9.46 2.45 18.54
CA GLU A 203 -8.44 1.40 18.41
C GLU A 203 -8.80 0.18 19.24
N TYR A 204 -8.78 -0.99 18.60
CA TYR A 204 -8.88 -2.27 19.28
C TYR A 204 -7.57 -3.04 19.13
N HIS A 205 -6.89 -3.30 20.24
CA HIS A 205 -5.58 -3.98 20.27
C HIS A 205 -5.71 -5.35 20.94
N PRO A 206 -6.10 -6.40 20.20
CA PRO A 206 -6.14 -7.75 20.75
C PRO A 206 -4.72 -8.27 21.06
N ALA A 207 -4.60 -9.06 22.12
CA ALA A 207 -3.32 -9.63 22.52
C ALA A 207 -2.78 -10.56 21.43
N GLY A 208 -1.60 -10.25 20.89
CA GLY A 208 -0.98 -11.05 19.82
C GLY A 208 -1.74 -11.07 18.50
N GLY A 209 -2.70 -10.15 18.30
CA GLY A 209 -3.59 -10.18 17.13
C GLY A 209 -4.76 -11.17 17.27
N ASP A 210 -4.87 -11.89 18.40
CA ASP A 210 -5.93 -12.87 18.64
C ASP A 210 -7.17 -12.17 19.22
N ALA A 211 -8.02 -11.71 18.33
CA ALA A 211 -9.25 -11.03 18.68
C ALA A 211 -10.32 -12.02 19.11
N ASN A 212 -10.99 -11.74 20.24
CA ASN A 212 -12.13 -12.54 20.67
C ASN A 212 -13.25 -12.42 19.62
N VAL A 213 -13.68 -13.58 19.09
CA VAL A 213 -14.66 -13.65 18.00
C VAL A 213 -16.02 -13.07 18.40
N GLU A 214 -16.51 -13.36 19.60
CA GLU A 214 -17.80 -12.84 20.08
C GLU A 214 -17.78 -11.31 20.22
N HIS A 215 -16.66 -10.76 20.71
CA HIS A 215 -16.48 -9.31 20.78
C HIS A 215 -16.40 -8.67 19.39
N LEU A 216 -15.69 -9.28 18.44
CA LEU A 216 -15.63 -8.78 17.07
C LEU A 216 -17.01 -8.79 16.41
N LEU A 217 -17.76 -9.88 16.55
CA LEU A 217 -19.11 -9.99 16.01
C LEU A 217 -20.03 -8.93 16.63
N SER A 218 -19.98 -8.74 17.95
CA SER A 218 -20.77 -7.71 18.64
C SER A 218 -20.40 -6.30 18.16
N ALA A 219 -19.11 -6.03 17.93
CA ALA A 219 -18.66 -4.75 17.41
C ALA A 219 -19.12 -4.53 15.96
N LEU A 220 -19.13 -5.58 15.13
CA LEU A 220 -19.66 -5.52 13.76
C LEU A 220 -21.17 -5.29 13.76
N ASP A 221 -21.92 -5.99 14.60
CA ASP A 221 -23.37 -5.81 14.76
C ASP A 221 -23.72 -4.38 15.18
N TYR A 222 -22.89 -3.76 16.04
CA TYR A 222 -23.04 -2.35 16.35
C TYR A 222 -22.65 -1.45 15.17
N ALA A 223 -21.51 -1.72 14.53
CA ALA A 223 -20.99 -0.92 13.42
C ALA A 223 -21.98 -0.81 12.24
N VAL A 224 -22.71 -1.88 11.91
CA VAL A 224 -23.72 -1.86 10.83
C VAL A 224 -24.92 -0.96 11.12
N THR A 225 -25.14 -0.56 12.38
CA THR A 225 -26.19 0.42 12.75
C THR A 225 -25.75 1.86 12.53
N LEU A 226 -24.45 2.09 12.30
CA LEU A 226 -23.87 3.41 12.17
C LEU A 226 -23.69 3.79 10.70
N ASP A 227 -24.01 5.02 10.37
CA ASP A 227 -23.77 5.57 9.04
C ASP A 227 -22.27 5.69 8.73
N GLN A 228 -21.88 5.38 7.49
CA GLN A 228 -20.52 5.45 6.94
C GLN A 228 -19.40 4.99 7.90
N VAL A 229 -19.62 3.90 8.65
CA VAL A 229 -18.57 3.28 9.48
C VAL A 229 -17.70 2.33 8.66
N GLU A 230 -16.40 2.40 8.92
CA GLU A 230 -15.39 1.53 8.31
C GLU A 230 -14.58 0.83 9.42
N ALA A 231 -14.26 -0.45 9.21
CA ALA A 231 -13.30 -1.20 10.02
C ALA A 231 -12.02 -1.42 9.22
N ARG A 232 -10.85 -1.23 9.84
CA ARG A 232 -9.53 -1.36 9.21
C ARG A 232 -8.65 -2.30 10.02
N ILE A 233 -7.82 -3.08 9.33
CA ILE A 233 -6.88 -4.08 9.87
C ILE A 233 -5.52 -3.87 9.20
#